data_AF-A0A947LWV9-F1
#
_entry.id   AF-A0A947LWV9-F1
#
_cell.length_a   1.000
_cell.length_b   1.000
_cell.length_c   1.000
_cell.angle_alpha   90.00
_cell.angle_beta   90.00
_cell.angle_gamma   90.00
#
_symmetry.space_group_name_H-M   'P 1'
#
loop_
_entity.id
_entity.type
_entity.pdbx_description
1 polymer ?
#
loop_
_entity_poly.entity_id
_entity_poly.type
_entity_poly.pdbx_seq_one_letter_code
_entity_poly.pdbx_strand_id
1 'polypeptide(L)'
;PKLVSDDGKHVVIRPLAYVAEKDTARWAAHRNFPIIPCNLCGSQENLQRKQVGEMLREWEKRFPGRVENMFNALQNVVPSHLLDGSLYDFKNAKATGVASEDGDKAFDKEEFAAPAPSLPGVQVVQLS
;
A
#
# COMPACT_ATOMS: atom_id res chain seq x y z
N PRO A 1 5.39 -11.31 5.75
CA PRO A 1 5.00 -11.07 7.18
C PRO A 1 4.69 -12.40 7.89
N LYS A 2 4.84 -12.44 9.23
CA LYS A 2 4.44 -13.56 10.09
C LYS A 2 3.19 -13.16 10.87
N LEU A 3 2.19 -14.03 10.91
CA LEU A 3 0.97 -13.84 11.68
C LEU A 3 0.76 -15.04 12.58
N VAL A 4 0.30 -14.83 13.80
CA VAL A 4 -0.10 -15.91 14.70
C VAL A 4 -1.59 -16.19 14.44
N SER A 5 -1.99 -17.46 14.37
CA SER A 5 -3.40 -17.84 14.27
C SER A 5 -4.17 -17.43 15.51
N ASP A 6 -5.48 -17.18 15.38
CA ASP A 6 -6.34 -16.75 16.48
C ASP A 6 -6.35 -17.73 17.68
N ASP A 7 -6.12 -19.02 17.42
CA ASP A 7 -6.02 -20.05 18.47
C ASP A 7 -4.63 -20.16 19.11
N GLY A 8 -3.66 -19.36 18.65
CA GLY A 8 -2.29 -19.29 19.15
C GLY A 8 -1.39 -20.47 18.76
N LYS A 9 -1.90 -21.47 18.03
CA LYS A 9 -1.16 -22.74 17.81
C LYS A 9 -0.24 -22.71 16.59
N HIS A 10 -0.49 -21.81 15.66
CA HIS A 10 0.21 -21.78 14.38
C HIS A 10 0.76 -20.39 14.06
N VAL A 11 1.93 -20.35 13.43
CA VAL A 11 2.49 -19.16 12.83
C VAL A 11 2.38 -19.27 11.31
N VAL A 12 1.55 -18.42 10.72
CA VAL A 12 1.39 -18.29 9.27
C VAL A 12 2.47 -17.38 8.72
N ILE A 13 3.29 -17.91 7.81
CA ILE A 13 4.26 -17.11 7.06
C ILE A 13 3.69 -16.78 5.67
N ARG A 14 3.82 -15.51 5.25
CA ARG A 14 3.45 -15.04 3.91
C ARG A 14 4.70 -14.59 3.15
N PRO A 15 5.48 -15.51 2.56
CA PRO A 15 6.72 -15.17 1.86
C PRO A 15 6.47 -14.38 0.57
N LEU A 16 5.32 -14.58 -0.08
CA LEU A 16 4.97 -13.92 -1.35
C LEU A 16 4.15 -12.63 -1.18
N ALA A 17 3.98 -12.13 0.05
CA ALA A 17 3.10 -10.97 0.30
C ALA A 17 3.54 -9.68 -0.42
N TYR A 18 4.84 -9.57 -0.74
CA TYR A 18 5.43 -8.41 -1.39
C TYR A 18 5.69 -8.63 -2.89
N VAL A 19 5.29 -9.78 -3.42
CA VAL A 19 5.52 -10.15 -4.83
C VAL A 19 4.24 -9.87 -5.61
N ALA A 20 4.37 -9.13 -6.71
CA ALA A 20 3.23 -8.85 -7.57
C ALA A 20 2.69 -10.14 -8.21
N GLU A 21 1.36 -10.22 -8.37
CA GLU A 21 0.69 -11.39 -8.96
C GLU A 21 1.22 -11.70 -10.37
N LYS A 22 1.48 -10.65 -11.17
CA LYS A 22 2.05 -10.75 -12.52
C LYS A 22 3.39 -11.49 -12.56
N ASP A 23 4.23 -11.27 -11.54
CA ASP A 23 5.56 -11.86 -11.47
C ASP A 23 5.48 -13.31 -10.98
N THR A 24 4.60 -13.59 -10.02
CA THR A 24 4.31 -14.95 -9.55
C THR A 24 3.75 -15.81 -10.69
N ALA A 25 2.83 -15.27 -11.50
CA ALA A 25 2.28 -15.97 -12.66
C ALA A 25 3.35 -16.25 -13.74
N ARG A 26 4.19 -15.26 -14.04
CA ARG A 26 5.31 -15.42 -14.99
C ARG A 26 6.30 -16.47 -14.50
N TRP A 27 6.62 -16.47 -13.21
CA TRP A 27 7.50 -17.46 -12.60
C TRP A 27 6.90 -18.87 -12.67
N ALA A 28 5.61 -19.01 -12.39
CA ALA A 28 4.93 -20.29 -12.46
C ALA A 28 4.93 -20.87 -13.88
N ALA A 29 4.72 -20.02 -14.89
CA ALA A 29 4.83 -20.41 -16.30
C ALA A 29 6.26 -20.82 -16.66
N HIS A 30 7.26 -20.04 -16.26
CA HIS A 30 8.67 -20.36 -16.51
C HIS A 30 9.11 -21.67 -15.87
N ARG A 31 8.63 -21.96 -14.66
CA ARG A 31 8.92 -23.20 -13.92
C ARG A 31 8.02 -24.37 -14.30
N ASN A 32 7.04 -24.17 -15.20
CA ASN A 32 6.06 -25.17 -15.60
C ASN A 32 5.33 -25.84 -14.40
N PHE A 33 4.92 -25.05 -13.41
CA PHE A 33 4.14 -25.60 -12.30
C PHE A 33 2.73 -26.02 -12.76
N PRO A 34 2.20 -27.17 -12.31
CA PRO A 34 0.83 -27.56 -12.60
C PRO A 34 -0.14 -26.62 -11.86
N ILE A 35 -0.86 -25.78 -12.62
CA ILE A 35 -1.86 -24.86 -12.06
C ILE A 35 -3.22 -25.56 -12.04
N ILE A 36 -3.79 -25.70 -10.84
CA ILE A 36 -5.12 -26.28 -10.66
C ILE A 36 -6.17 -25.19 -10.97
N PRO A 37 -7.14 -25.44 -11.87
CA PRO A 37 -8.15 -24.46 -12.21
C PRO A 37 -9.06 -24.15 -11.00
N CYS A 38 -9.37 -22.87 -10.80
CA CYS A 38 -10.17 -22.38 -9.68
C CYS A 38 -11.70 -22.65 -9.84
N ASN A 39 -12.07 -23.69 -10.59
CA ASN A 39 -13.46 -24.12 -10.76
C ASN A 39 -13.87 -25.24 -9.79
N LEU A 40 -12.93 -25.76 -9.00
CA LEU A 40 -13.10 -26.90 -8.09
C LEU A 40 -13.70 -26.54 -6.71
N CYS A 41 -13.63 -25.27 -6.32
CA CYS A 41 -14.30 -24.76 -5.12
C CYS A 41 -15.55 -23.99 -5.58
N GLY A 42 -16.73 -24.51 -5.24
CA GLY A 42 -18.03 -24.09 -5.76
C GLY A 42 -18.12 -22.61 -6.11
N SER A 43 -18.46 -22.37 -7.37
CA SER A 43 -18.72 -21.06 -7.97
C SER A 43 -19.71 -20.25 -7.13
N GLN A 44 -19.20 -19.45 -6.19
CA GLN A 44 -20.01 -18.45 -5.51
C GLN A 44 -20.41 -17.39 -6.54
N GLU A 45 -21.70 -17.17 -6.74
CA GLU A 45 -22.21 -16.17 -7.72
C GLU A 45 -21.91 -14.73 -7.27
N ASN A 46 -21.69 -14.50 -5.98
CA ASN A 46 -21.32 -13.21 -5.40
C ASN A 46 -19.80 -13.02 -5.32
N LEU A 47 -19.11 -13.04 -6.45
CA LEU A 47 -17.65 -12.87 -6.53
C LEU A 47 -17.22 -11.40 -6.35
N GLN A 48 -17.55 -10.83 -5.19
CA GLN A 48 -17.01 -9.54 -4.74
C GLN A 48 -15.48 -9.52 -4.87
N ARG A 49 -14.83 -10.65 -4.60
CA ARG A 49 -13.38 -10.80 -4.81
C ARG A 49 -12.94 -10.66 -6.27
N LYS A 50 -13.71 -11.17 -7.25
CA LYS A 50 -13.38 -10.95 -8.68
C LYS A 50 -13.62 -9.51 -9.07
N GLN A 51 -14.74 -8.92 -8.64
CA GLN A 51 -15.05 -7.51 -8.92
C GLN A 51 -13.97 -6.56 -8.39
N VAL A 52 -13.53 -6.76 -7.14
CA VAL A 52 -12.42 -6.00 -6.55
C VAL A 52 -11.11 -6.26 -7.30
N GLY A 53 -10.84 -7.50 -7.70
CA GLY A 53 -9.66 -7.82 -8.51
C GLY A 53 -9.64 -7.12 -9.87
N GLU A 54 -10.80 -7.04 -10.54
CA GLU A 54 -10.96 -6.31 -11.80
C GLU A 54 -10.78 -4.80 -11.60
N MET A 55 -11.38 -4.23 -10.55
CA MET A 55 -11.22 -2.82 -10.19
C MET A 55 -9.75 -2.45 -9.95
N LEU A 56 -9.00 -3.27 -9.20
CA LEU A 56 -7.58 -3.05 -8.96
C LEU A 56 -6.75 -3.12 -10.26
N ARG A 57 -7.06 -4.07 -11.15
CA ARG A 57 -6.40 -4.17 -12.47
C ARG A 57 -6.68 -2.96 -13.36
N GLU A 58 -7.90 -2.44 -13.34
CA GLU A 58 -8.25 -1.24 -14.09
C GLU A 58 -7.49 -0.01 -13.56
N TRP A 59 -7.43 0.14 -12.24
CA TRP A 59 -6.69 1.21 -11.59
C TRP A 59 -5.20 1.17 -11.89
N GLU A 60 -4.58 0.00 -11.87
CA GLU A 60 -3.17 -0.17 -12.24
C GLU A 60 -2.92 0.19 -13.71
N LYS A 61 -3.84 -0.17 -14.61
CA LYS A 61 -3.74 0.19 -16.03
C LYS A 61 -3.84 1.70 -16.26
N ARG A 62 -4.72 2.38 -15.52
CA ARG A 62 -4.95 3.83 -15.64
C ARG A 62 -3.87 4.65 -14.95
N PHE A 63 -3.33 4.14 -13.84
CA PHE A 63 -2.35 4.81 -13.00
C PHE A 63 -1.32 3.77 -12.50
N PRO A 64 -0.26 3.51 -13.28
CA PRO A 64 0.77 2.54 -12.89
C PRO A 64 1.39 2.89 -11.53
N GLY A 65 1.57 1.89 -10.66
CA GLY A 65 2.08 2.08 -9.31
C GLY A 65 1.02 2.40 -8.25
N ARG A 66 -0.26 2.56 -8.64
CA ARG A 66 -1.32 2.87 -7.69
C ARG A 66 -1.57 1.71 -6.71
N VAL A 67 -1.54 0.47 -7.19
CA VAL A 67 -1.77 -0.70 -6.32
C VAL A 67 -0.63 -0.83 -5.30
N GLU A 68 0.60 -0.58 -5.71
CA GLU A 68 1.78 -0.56 -4.83
C GLU A 68 1.68 0.57 -3.80
N ASN A 69 1.24 1.77 -4.19
CA ASN A 69 1.01 2.87 -3.25
C ASN A 69 -0.08 2.53 -2.23
N MET A 70 -1.18 1.91 -2.67
CA MET A 70 -2.22 1.43 -1.76
C MET A 70 -1.68 0.37 -0.80
N PHE A 71 -0.85 -0.56 -1.29
CA PHE A 71 -0.22 -1.58 -0.45
C PHE A 71 0.73 -0.94 0.58
N ASN A 72 1.53 0.03 0.19
CA ASN A 72 2.40 0.79 1.09
C ASN A 72 1.59 1.56 2.16
N ALA A 73 0.44 2.12 1.78
CA ALA A 73 -0.45 2.81 2.72
C ALA A 73 -0.97 1.87 3.82
N LEU A 74 -1.20 0.58 3.52
CA LEU A 74 -1.60 -0.42 4.52
C LEU A 74 -0.49 -0.72 5.55
N GLN A 75 0.77 -0.40 5.26
CA GLN A 75 1.89 -0.58 6.19
C GLN A 75 2.14 0.66 7.06
N ASN A 76 1.65 1.83 6.64
CA ASN A 76 1.84 3.11 7.31
C ASN A 76 0.48 3.65 7.77
N VAL A 77 -0.09 2.99 8.77
CA VAL A 77 -1.44 3.29 9.27
C VAL A 77 -1.37 4.30 10.39
N VAL A 78 -2.00 5.46 10.20
CA VAL A 78 -2.13 6.51 11.22
C VAL A 78 -3.56 6.45 11.80
N PRO A 79 -3.72 6.14 13.10
CA PRO A 79 -5.05 5.99 13.72
C PRO A 79 -5.98 7.20 13.57
N SER A 80 -5.43 8.43 13.61
CA SER A 80 -6.22 9.66 13.44
C SER A 80 -6.90 9.77 12.07
N HIS A 81 -6.42 9.06 11.05
CA HIS A 81 -6.99 9.04 9.71
C HIS A 81 -8.04 7.93 9.51
N LEU A 82 -8.13 6.96 10.43
CA LEU A 82 -8.97 5.76 10.27
C LEU A 82 -10.41 5.89 10.78
N LEU A 83 -10.82 7.08 11.24
CA LEU A 83 -12.17 7.34 11.78
C LEU A 83 -12.60 6.37 12.90
N ASP A 84 -11.66 5.67 13.53
CA ASP A 84 -11.93 4.65 14.55
C ASP A 84 -11.77 5.26 15.94
N GLY A 85 -12.90 5.49 16.61
CA GLY A 85 -12.95 6.06 17.97
C GLY A 85 -12.35 5.18 19.06
N SER A 86 -12.09 3.90 18.79
CA SER A 86 -11.38 3.01 19.71
C SER A 86 -9.86 3.13 19.60
N LEU A 87 -9.36 3.50 18.41
CA LEU A 87 -7.94 3.69 18.14
C LEU A 87 -7.50 5.15 18.33
N TYR A 88 -8.41 6.12 18.21
CA TYR A 88 -8.12 7.53 18.40
C TYR A 88 -9.28 8.28 19.08
N ASP A 89 -8.97 9.06 20.12
CA ASP A 89 -9.97 9.86 20.84
C ASP A 89 -10.30 11.17 20.10
N PHE A 90 -11.19 11.06 19.11
CA PHE A 90 -11.68 12.21 18.37
C PHE A 90 -12.49 13.20 19.23
N LYS A 91 -13.06 12.75 20.36
CA LYS A 91 -13.94 13.61 21.19
C LYS A 91 -13.15 14.63 21.99
N ASN A 92 -11.95 14.26 22.44
CA ASN A 92 -11.07 15.14 23.22
C ASN A 92 -9.89 15.68 22.41
N ALA A 93 -9.89 15.54 21.08
CA ALA A 93 -8.85 16.08 20.22
C ALA A 93 -8.76 17.61 20.36
N LYS A 94 -7.56 18.13 20.65
CA LYS A 94 -7.28 19.56 20.84
C LYS A 94 -6.04 19.97 20.08
N ALA A 95 -6.03 21.20 19.57
CA ALA A 95 -4.84 21.80 18.99
C ALA A 95 -3.83 22.10 20.11
N THR A 96 -2.71 21.37 20.10
CA THR A 96 -1.62 21.53 21.09
C THR A 96 -0.56 22.54 20.63
N GLY A 97 -0.56 22.92 19.34
CA GLY A 97 0.45 23.80 18.76
C GLY A 97 1.83 23.15 18.57
N VAL A 98 1.95 21.87 18.89
CA VAL A 98 3.17 21.06 18.72
C VAL A 98 2.97 20.19 17.49
N ALA A 99 3.95 20.21 16.57
CA ALA A 99 3.93 19.34 15.40
C ALA A 99 4.01 17.86 15.85
N SER A 100 3.12 17.04 15.31
CA SER A 100 3.14 15.58 15.51
C SER A 100 3.70 14.93 14.25
N GLU A 101 4.62 13.97 14.42
CA GLU A 101 5.20 13.20 13.30
C GLU A 101 4.12 12.45 12.51
N ASP A 102 3.12 11.94 13.23
CA ASP A 102 1.93 11.24 12.72
C ASP A 102 0.72 12.17 12.53
N GLY A 103 0.95 13.49 12.43
CA GLY A 103 -0.09 14.45 12.12
C GLY A 103 -0.64 14.30 10.69
N ASP A 104 -1.83 14.84 10.45
CA ASP A 104 -2.37 14.96 9.10
C ASP A 104 -1.57 16.03 8.33
N LYS A 105 -0.77 15.57 7.35
CA LYS A 105 0.09 16.42 6.52
C LYS A 105 -0.64 17.00 5.31
N ALA A 106 -1.93 16.72 5.13
CA ALA A 106 -2.69 17.20 3.96
C ALA A 106 -2.73 18.73 3.82
N PHE A 107 -2.49 19.46 4.91
CA PHE A 107 -2.48 20.93 4.96
C PHE A 107 -1.09 21.52 5.23
N ASP A 108 -0.06 20.70 5.31
CA ASP A 108 1.31 21.17 5.50
C ASP A 108 1.83 21.80 4.19
N LYS A 109 2.73 22.78 4.31
CA LYS A 109 3.45 23.30 3.14
C LYS A 109 4.39 22.22 2.64
N GLU A 110 4.36 21.95 1.33
CA GLU A 110 5.35 21.07 0.68
C GLU A 110 6.76 21.66 0.87
N GLU A 111 7.53 21.10 1.80
CA GLU A 111 8.96 21.35 1.89
C GLU A 111 9.65 20.56 0.78
N PHE A 112 9.85 21.22 -0.37
CA PHE A 112 10.80 20.73 -1.35
C PHE A 112 12.19 20.82 -0.72
N ALA A 113 12.82 19.67 -0.48
CA ALA A 113 14.23 19.62 -0.15
C ALA A 113 14.98 20.43 -1.23
N ALA A 114 15.71 21.47 -0.80
CA ALA A 114 16.50 22.29 -1.70
C ALA A 114 17.34 21.35 -2.60
N PRO A 115 17.43 21.63 -3.91
CA PRO A 115 18.19 20.77 -4.80
C PRO A 115 19.59 20.58 -4.21
N ALA A 116 19.98 19.32 -4.05
CA ALA A 116 21.32 18.94 -3.58
C ALA A 116 22.38 19.77 -4.31
N PRO A 117 23.52 20.08 -3.67
CA PRO A 117 24.55 20.93 -4.27
C PRO A 117 24.84 20.45 -5.68
N SER A 118 24.78 21.40 -6.61
CA SER A 118 24.96 21.19 -8.05
C SER A 118 26.12 20.22 -8.28
N LEU A 119 25.87 19.15 -9.04
CA LEU A 119 26.95 18.36 -9.62
C LEU A 119 28.00 19.32 -10.21
N PRO A 120 29.31 19.09 -10.00
CA PRO A 120 30.34 19.98 -10.52
C PRO A 120 30.18 20.09 -12.04
N GLY A 121 29.81 21.27 -12.53
CA GLY A 121 29.65 21.57 -13.96
C GLY A 121 28.27 22.07 -14.41
N VAL A 122 27.24 22.12 -13.56
CA VAL A 122 25.92 22.64 -13.94
C VAL A 122 25.62 23.95 -13.22
N GLN A 123 25.70 25.08 -13.93
CA GLN A 123 25.26 26.40 -13.45
C GLN A 123 23.81 26.65 -13.85
N VAL A 124 22.98 26.96 -12.87
CA VAL A 124 21.61 27.44 -13.10
C VAL A 124 21.68 28.94 -13.34
N VAL A 125 21.42 29.38 -14.58
CA VAL A 125 21.29 30.80 -14.92
C VAL A 125 19.90 31.25 -14.51
N GLN A 126 19.81 32.12 -13.50
CA GLN A 126 18.58 32.84 -13.22
C GLN A 126 18.48 34.05 -14.15
N LEU A 127 17.48 34.03 -15.02
CA LEU A 127 17.12 35.17 -15.86
C LEU A 127 16.26 36.12 -15.03
N SER A 128 16.78 37.33 -14.82
CA SER A 128 16.14 38.47 -14.19
C SER A 128 15.04 39.08 -15.06
#